data_AF-A0A0E9M2L4-F1
#
_entry.id   AF-A0A0E9M2L4-F1
#
_cell.length_a   1.000
_cell.length_b   1.000
_cell.length_c   1.000
_cell.angle_alpha   90.00
_cell.angle_beta   90.00
_cell.angle_gamma   90.00
#
_symmetry.space_group_name_H-M   'P 1'
#
loop_
_entity.id
_entity.type
_entity.pdbx_description
1 polymer ?
#
loop_
_entity_poly.entity_id
_entity_poly.type
_entity_poly.pdbx_seq_one_letter_code
_entity_poly.pdbx_strand_id
1 'polypeptide(L)' 'MRIHRSYIVNFGKIKAIEDNSVIIKTDNGNKVIPIGKSYRDKLLDDINLITR' A
#
# COMPACT_ATOMS: atom_id res chain seq x y z
N MET A 1 -0.69 7.22 4.23
CA MET A 1 0.77 7.06 4.17
C MET A 1 1.26 7.23 2.74
N ARG A 2 2.43 7.85 2.55
CA ARG A 2 3.08 7.94 1.24
C ARG A 2 3.75 6.61 0.92
N ILE A 3 3.40 6.01 -0.21
CA ILE A 3 3.90 4.69 -0.66
C ILE A 3 4.73 4.78 -1.94
N HIS A 4 4.73 5.95 -2.56
CA HIS A 4 5.58 6.30 -3.67
C HIS A 4 5.83 7.81 -3.65
N ARG A 5 6.87 8.27 -4.34
CA ARG A 5 7.09 9.72 -4.51
C ARG A 5 5.89 10.45 -5.12
N SER A 6 5.03 9.76 -5.87
CA SER A 6 3.85 10.37 -6.50
C SER A 6 2.51 9.97 -5.86
N TYR A 7 2.49 9.04 -4.90
CA TYR A 7 1.24 8.44 -4.42
C TYR A 7 1.16 8.35 -2.90
N ILE A 8 0.00 8.76 -2.38
CA ILE A 8 -0.40 8.63 -0.99
C ILE A 8 -1.65 7.75 -0.97
N VAL A 9 -1.63 6.70 -0.14
CA VAL A 9 -2.75 5.76 0.01
C VAL A 9 -3.18 5.68 1.47
N ASN A 10 -4.44 5.28 1.67
CA ASN A 10 -5.01 5.06 3.00
C ASN A 10 -5.02 3.56 3.30
N PHE A 11 -4.35 3.15 4.38
CA PHE A 11 -4.28 1.75 4.83
C PHE A 11 -5.65 1.12 5.05
N GLY A 12 -6.62 1.88 5.59
CA GLY A 12 -7.96 1.37 5.82
C GLY A 12 -8.75 1.02 4.56
N LYS A 13 -8.26 1.42 3.37
CA LYS A 13 -8.85 1.08 2.06
C LYS A 13 -8.00 0.10 1.25
N ILE A 14 -6.88 -0.36 1.81
CA ILE A 14 -6.05 -1.37 1.15
C ILE A 14 -6.79 -2.72 1.25
N LYS A 15 -7.05 -3.33 0.10
CA LYS A 15 -7.66 -4.65 0.00
C LYS A 15 -6.61 -5.74 0.09
N ALA A 16 -5.50 -5.55 -0.59
CA ALA A 16 -4.39 -6.48 -0.62
C ALA A 16 -3.09 -5.73 -0.95
N ILE A 17 -1.97 -6.27 -0.51
CA ILE A 17 -0.64 -5.76 -0.85
C ILE A 17 0.06 -6.87 -1.62
N GLU A 18 0.51 -6.54 -2.82
CA GLU A 18 1.43 -7.36 -3.59
C GLU A 18 2.83 -6.76 -3.49
N ASP A 19 3.84 -7.61 -3.70
CA ASP A 19 5.26 -7.34 -3.45
C ASP A 19 5.78 -6.01 -4.05
N ASN A 20 5.17 -5.56 -5.17
CA ASN A 20 5.52 -4.34 -5.88
C ASN A 20 4.36 -3.33 -6.02
N SER A 21 3.17 -3.64 -5.51
CA SER A 21 1.97 -2.83 -5.70
C SER A 21 0.91 -3.05 -4.65
N VAL A 22 0.20 -2.00 -4.23
CA VAL A 22 -0.97 -2.12 -3.37
C VAL A 22 -2.25 -2.13 -4.19
N ILE A 23 -3.19 -3.00 -3.83
CA ILE A 23 -4.55 -3.03 -4.33
C ILE A 23 -5.42 -2.28 -3.34
N ILE A 24 -5.93 -1.12 -3.74
CA ILE A 24 -6.86 -0.31 -2.95
C ILE A 24 -8.27 -0.45 -3.51
N LYS A 25 -9.24 -0.64 -2.62
CA LYS A 25 -10.66 -0.67 -3.00
C LYS A 25 -11.18 0.76 -3.07
N THR A 26 -11.63 1.17 -4.25
CA THR A 26 -12.25 2.47 -4.50
C THR A 26 -13.71 2.26 -4.89
N ASP A 27 -14.50 3.34 -4.87
CA ASP A 27 -15.91 3.30 -5.27
C ASP A 27 -16.11 2.79 -6.70
N ASN A 28 -15.17 3.15 -7.59
CA ASN A 28 -15.13 2.72 -8.99
C ASN A 28 -14.42 1.37 -9.22
N GLY A 29 -14.15 0.59 -8.16
CA GLY A 29 -13.51 -0.72 -8.24
C GLY A 29 -12.10 -0.76 -7.63
N ASN A 30 -11.34 -1.82 -7.96
CA ASN A 30 -10.00 -2.01 -7.40
C ASN A 30 -8.98 -1.21 -8.21
N LYS A 31 -8.14 -0.44 -7.52
CA LYS A 31 -7.06 0.33 -8.14
C LYS A 31 -5.72 -0.22 -7.66
N VAL A 32 -4.81 -0.45 -8.61
CA VAL A 32 -3.47 -0.94 -8.33
C VAL A 32 -2.53 0.26 -8.36
N ILE A 33 -1.77 0.46 -7.28
CA ILE A 33 -0.78 1.53 -7.16
C ILE A 33 0.59 0.90 -6.96
N PRO A 34 1.58 1.19 -7.84
CA PRO A 34 2.92 0.68 -7.67
C PRO A 34 3.61 1.33 -6.47
N ILE A 35 4.37 0.52 -5.74
CA ILE A 35 5.13 0.94 -4.57
C ILE A 35 6.58 1.17 -5.00
N GLY A 36 7.17 2.27 -4.56
CA GLY A 36 8.60 2.49 -4.78
C GLY A 36 9.43 1.55 -3.90
N LYS A 37 10.54 1.03 -4.41
CA LYS A 37 11.42 0.10 -3.67
C LYS A 37 11.79 0.61 -2.26
N SER A 38 12.05 1.91 -2.11
CA SER A 38 12.37 2.53 -0.81
C SER A 38 11.20 2.60 0.19
N TYR A 39 9.96 2.49 -0.27
CA TYR A 39 8.76 2.54 0.56
C TYR A 39 8.17 1.15 0.83
N ARG A 40 8.61 0.13 0.08
CA ARG A 40 8.20 -1.27 0.26
C ARG A 40 8.58 -1.78 1.64
N ASP A 41 9.86 -1.68 2.00
CA ASP A 41 10.35 -2.16 3.30
C ASP A 41 9.61 -1.51 4.46
N LYS A 42 9.40 -0.19 4.40
CA LYS A 42 8.58 0.53 5.39
C LYS A 42 7.14 0.04 5.43
N LEU A 43 6.52 -0.21 4.27
CA LEU A 43 5.14 -0.71 4.20
C LEU A 43 4.98 -2.07 4.86
N LEU A 44 5.89 -3.00 4.56
CA LEU A 44 5.90 -4.34 5.13
C LEU A 44 6.14 -4.32 6.63
N ASP A 45 7.05 -3.46 7.09
CA ASP A 45 7.35 -3.28 8.52
C ASP A 45 6.13 -2.74 9.29
N ASP A 46 5.49 -1.67 8.79
CA ASP A 46 4.28 -1.09 9.38
C ASP A 46 3.12 -2.11 9.47
N ILE A 47 2.91 -2.90 8.40
CA ILE A 47 1.88 -3.95 8.35
C ILE A 47 2.18 -5.06 9.35
N ASN A 48 3.43 -5.54 9.40
CA ASN A 48 3.83 -6.62 10.28
C ASN A 48 3.75 -6.20 11.75
N LEU A 49 3.99 -4.92 12.06
CA LEU A 49 3.84 -4.36 13.39
C LEU A 49 2.37 -4.36 13.87
N ILE A 50 1.42 -4.11 12.97
CA ILE A 50 -0.02 -4.12 13.28
C ILE A 50 -0.55 -5.55 13.51
N THR A 51 0.13 -6.58 13.00
CA THR A 51 -0.33 -7.98 13.11
C THR A 51 0.06 -8.68 14.42
N ARG A 52 0.70 -7.98 15.36
CA ARG A 52 1.27 -8.55 16.58
C ARG A 52 0.54 -8.13 17.85
#